data_AF-A0A938KSC2-F1
#
_entry.id   AF-A0A938KSC2-F1
#
_cell.length_a   1.000
_cell.length_b   1.000
_cell.length_c   1.000
_cell.angle_alpha   90.00
_cell.angle_beta   90.00
_cell.angle_gamma   90.00
#
_symmetry.space_group_name_H-M   'P 1'
#
loop_
_entity.id
_entity.type
_entity.pdbx_description
1 polymer ?
#
loop_
_entity_poly.entity_id
_entity_poly.type
_entity_poly.pdbx_seq_one_letter_code
_entity_poly.pdbx_strand_id
1 'polypeptide(L)'
;MSKACKTHPWRPEDPDGPGWIWADGASYFWDSTRNLNPNPVNKIYADADAALADIQDGATLMLGGFGLCGIPEHCIAALVRKGVRDLTCISNNAGVDDFGIGLMLQGRQVRKMISSYVGENAEFERQLLSGELEVELIPQGTLATRCMAAGYGMP
;
A
#
# COMPACT_ATOMS: atom_id res chain seq x y z
N MET A 1 39.16 -36.55 -4.58
CA MET A 1 39.45 -36.44 -6.02
C MET A 1 38.54 -35.38 -6.62
N SER A 2 39.11 -34.22 -6.93
CA SER A 2 38.46 -33.10 -7.61
C SER A 2 38.03 -33.51 -9.03
N LYS A 3 36.78 -33.25 -9.40
CA LYS A 3 36.38 -33.18 -10.82
C LYS A 3 35.93 -31.76 -11.10
N ALA A 4 36.75 -31.10 -11.91
CA ALA A 4 36.63 -29.74 -12.37
C ALA A 4 35.28 -29.48 -13.07
N CYS A 5 34.66 -28.35 -12.73
CA CYS A 5 33.60 -27.75 -13.53
C CYS A 5 34.21 -27.27 -14.85
N LYS A 6 33.84 -27.89 -15.97
CA LYS A 6 34.17 -27.37 -17.29
C LYS A 6 33.23 -26.21 -17.57
N THR A 7 33.74 -24.98 -17.49
CA THR A 7 33.07 -23.80 -18.02
C THR A 7 33.11 -23.86 -19.55
N HIS A 8 31.96 -24.03 -20.19
CA HIS A 8 31.83 -23.74 -21.61
C HIS A 8 31.68 -22.22 -21.79
N PRO A 9 32.40 -21.61 -22.75
CA PRO A 9 32.34 -20.17 -22.96
C PRO A 9 30.97 -19.75 -23.49
N TRP A 10 30.48 -18.63 -22.97
CA TRP A 10 29.31 -17.89 -23.41
C TRP A 10 29.36 -17.65 -24.93
N ARG A 11 28.29 -18.02 -25.66
CA ARG A 11 28.09 -17.61 -27.07
C ARG A 11 27.00 -16.53 -27.11
N PRO A 12 27.27 -15.36 -27.70
CA PRO A 12 26.34 -14.23 -27.70
C PRO A 12 25.41 -14.21 -28.92
N GLU A 13 24.71 -15.29 -29.25
CA GLU A 13 23.88 -15.29 -30.46
C GLU A 13 22.63 -16.19 -30.30
N ASP A 14 21.69 -15.76 -29.45
CA ASP A 14 20.25 -16.06 -29.60
C ASP A 14 19.41 -15.12 -28.70
N PRO A 15 18.81 -14.03 -29.24
CA PRO A 15 18.03 -13.08 -28.44
C PRO A 15 16.63 -13.58 -28.04
N ASP A 16 16.14 -14.68 -28.63
CA ASP A 16 14.74 -15.13 -28.51
C ASP A 16 14.59 -16.61 -28.09
N GLY A 17 15.68 -17.25 -27.65
CA GLY A 17 15.66 -18.65 -27.22
C GLY A 17 15.03 -18.87 -25.83
N PRO A 18 14.19 -19.91 -25.63
CA PRO A 18 13.61 -20.21 -24.33
C PRO A 18 14.68 -20.63 -23.32
N GLY A 19 14.79 -19.88 -22.22
CA GLY A 19 15.64 -20.24 -21.09
C GLY A 19 15.14 -21.54 -20.43
N TRP A 20 15.99 -22.56 -20.38
CA TRP A 20 15.64 -23.87 -19.82
C TRP A 20 15.82 -23.87 -18.30
N ILE A 21 14.75 -24.17 -17.55
CA ILE A 21 14.83 -24.63 -16.16
C ILE A 21 14.21 -26.03 -16.11
N TRP A 22 14.99 -27.01 -15.64
CA TRP A 22 14.57 -28.40 -15.52
C TRP A 22 13.67 -28.57 -14.29
N ALA A 23 12.42 -28.95 -14.53
CA ALA A 23 11.53 -29.53 -13.53
C ALA A 23 10.81 -30.74 -14.17
N ASP A 24 11.24 -31.92 -13.78
CA ASP A 24 10.51 -33.20 -13.73
C ASP A 24 9.28 -33.33 -14.65
N GLY A 25 9.52 -33.73 -15.90
CA GLY A 25 8.61 -34.58 -16.69
C GLY A 25 7.22 -34.04 -17.10
N ALA A 26 6.82 -32.83 -16.68
CA ALA A 26 5.58 -32.20 -17.10
C ALA A 26 5.91 -30.87 -17.82
N SER A 27 5.76 -30.87 -19.14
CA SER A 27 5.99 -29.70 -19.98
C SER A 27 4.91 -28.64 -19.71
N TYR A 28 5.13 -27.77 -18.73
CA TYR A 28 4.35 -26.55 -18.60
C TYR A 28 4.94 -25.50 -19.55
N PHE A 29 4.38 -25.41 -20.76
CA PHE A 29 4.56 -24.24 -21.60
C PHE A 29 3.89 -23.04 -20.93
N TRP A 30 4.68 -22.06 -20.49
CA TRP A 30 4.15 -20.74 -20.14
C TRP A 30 3.78 -20.02 -21.44
N ASP A 31 2.50 -20.13 -21.81
CA ASP A 31 1.90 -19.35 -22.87
C ASP A 31 1.38 -18.04 -22.25
N SER A 32 2.06 -16.93 -22.52
CA SER A 32 1.68 -15.59 -22.06
C SER A 32 0.33 -15.11 -22.59
N THR A 33 -0.30 -15.87 -23.50
CA THR A 33 -1.63 -15.60 -24.06
C THR A 33 -2.74 -16.50 -23.49
N ARG A 34 -2.41 -17.47 -22.63
CA ARG A 34 -3.43 -18.26 -21.92
C ARG A 34 -4.05 -17.45 -20.79
N ASN A 35 -5.13 -16.78 -21.15
CA ASN A 35 -6.10 -16.23 -20.22
C ASN A 35 -6.75 -17.41 -19.46
N LEU A 36 -6.17 -17.83 -18.32
CA LEU A 36 -6.64 -18.96 -17.51
C LEU A 36 -7.96 -18.68 -16.75
N ASN A 37 -8.69 -17.61 -17.10
CA ASN A 37 -10.01 -17.34 -16.56
C ASN A 37 -10.92 -16.72 -17.64
N PRO A 38 -12.01 -17.38 -18.07
CA PRO A 38 -12.92 -16.86 -19.09
C PRO A 38 -13.69 -15.61 -18.63
N ASN A 39 -13.66 -15.27 -17.34
CA ASN A 39 -14.15 -14.00 -16.81
C ASN A 39 -13.18 -13.49 -15.73
N PRO A 40 -12.18 -12.66 -16.08
CA PRO A 40 -11.36 -12.02 -15.06
C PRO A 40 -12.25 -11.20 -14.13
N VAL A 41 -12.04 -11.32 -12.82
CA VAL A 41 -12.74 -10.48 -11.83
C VAL A 41 -12.42 -9.02 -12.18
N ASN A 42 -13.43 -8.27 -12.60
CA ASN A 42 -13.27 -6.85 -12.86
C ASN A 42 -13.18 -6.10 -11.53
N LYS A 43 -12.01 -5.50 -11.26
CA LYS A 43 -11.75 -4.69 -10.06
C LYS A 43 -11.74 -3.18 -10.36
N ILE A 44 -12.20 -2.79 -11.54
CA ILE A 44 -12.33 -1.38 -11.93
C ILE A 44 -13.71 -0.88 -11.46
N TYR A 45 -13.69 0.18 -10.66
CA TYR A 45 -14.89 0.88 -10.21
C TYR A 45 -15.12 2.14 -11.05
N ALA A 46 -16.37 2.60 -11.09
CA ALA A 46 -16.74 3.82 -11.82
C ALA A 46 -16.07 5.07 -11.25
N ASP A 47 -15.96 5.15 -9.93
CA ASP A 47 -15.33 6.24 -9.19
C ASP A 47 -14.87 5.79 -7.79
N ALA A 48 -14.26 6.70 -7.04
CA ALA A 48 -13.76 6.45 -5.70
C ALA A 48 -14.89 6.26 -4.67
N ASP A 49 -16.05 6.90 -4.84
CA ASP A 49 -17.19 6.75 -3.92
C ASP A 49 -17.74 5.32 -4.00
N ALA A 50 -17.86 4.76 -5.20
CA ALA A 50 -18.25 3.37 -5.43
C ALA A 50 -17.21 2.39 -4.88
N ALA A 51 -15.93 2.68 -5.05
CA ALA A 51 -14.84 1.81 -4.57
C ALA A 51 -14.74 1.75 -3.03
N LEU A 52 -15.28 2.75 -2.33
CA LEU A 52 -15.18 2.89 -0.88
C LEU A 52 -16.54 2.75 -0.17
N ALA A 53 -17.57 2.28 -0.88
CA ALA A 53 -18.95 2.24 -0.41
C ALA A 53 -19.15 1.41 0.87
N ASP A 54 -18.30 0.41 1.10
CA ASP A 54 -18.36 -0.52 2.22
C ASP A 54 -17.55 -0.10 3.46
N ILE A 55 -16.71 0.95 3.38
CA ILE A 55 -15.98 1.47 4.54
C ILE A 55 -16.95 2.05 5.57
N GLN A 56 -16.86 1.59 6.82
CA GLN A 56 -17.73 2.02 7.92
C GLN A 56 -16.95 2.87 8.94
N ASP A 57 -17.69 3.52 9.84
CA ASP A 57 -17.11 4.16 11.02
C ASP A 57 -16.27 3.16 11.82
N GLY A 58 -15.19 3.64 12.43
CA GLY A 58 -14.29 2.79 13.22
C GLY A 58 -13.29 1.97 12.40
N ALA A 59 -13.30 2.05 11.07
CA ALA A 59 -12.39 1.29 10.22
C ALA A 59 -10.90 1.65 10.46
N THR A 60 -10.04 0.65 10.30
CA THR A 60 -8.59 0.86 10.24
C THR A 60 -8.13 0.87 8.80
N LEU A 61 -7.56 1.99 8.36
CA LEU A 61 -7.15 2.22 6.97
C LEU A 61 -5.64 2.45 6.89
N MET A 62 -4.98 1.74 5.99
CA MET A 62 -3.58 2.02 5.63
C MET A 62 -3.55 2.86 4.35
N LEU A 63 -2.95 4.04 4.42
CA LEU A 63 -2.87 4.99 3.31
C LEU A 63 -1.41 5.18 2.90
N GLY A 64 -1.12 4.86 1.64
CA GLY A 64 0.20 5.07 1.06
C GLY A 64 0.57 6.55 0.93
N GLY A 65 1.85 6.79 0.66
CA GLY A 65 2.41 8.10 0.37
C GLY A 65 3.54 8.53 1.32
N PHE A 66 4.33 9.50 0.86
CA PHE A 66 5.41 10.14 1.62
C PHE A 66 5.30 11.66 1.46
N GLY A 67 4.97 12.37 2.52
CA GLY A 67 4.47 13.74 2.41
C GLY A 67 3.23 13.78 1.52
N LEU A 68 3.33 14.40 0.35
CA LEU A 68 2.26 14.48 -0.66
C LEU A 68 2.50 13.58 -1.89
N CYS A 69 3.62 12.86 -1.94
CA CYS A 69 3.95 12.01 -3.07
C CYS A 69 3.31 10.63 -2.92
N GLY A 70 2.56 10.19 -3.94
CA GLY A 70 1.97 8.84 -4.00
C GLY A 70 0.83 8.62 -3.00
N ILE A 71 0.15 9.68 -2.57
CA ILE A 71 -1.05 9.58 -1.74
C ILE A 71 -2.26 9.16 -2.60
N PRO A 72 -3.30 8.55 -2.03
CA PRO A 72 -4.51 8.22 -2.79
C PRO A 72 -5.51 9.39 -2.77
N GLU A 73 -5.20 10.53 -3.42
CA GLU A 73 -5.97 11.78 -3.26
C GLU A 73 -7.47 11.65 -3.55
N HIS A 74 -7.86 10.90 -4.59
CA HIS A 74 -9.27 10.72 -4.94
C HIS A 74 -10.04 9.88 -3.91
N CYS A 75 -9.39 8.86 -3.34
CA CYS A 75 -9.97 8.05 -2.27
C CYS A 75 -10.12 8.86 -0.99
N ILE A 76 -9.13 9.69 -0.65
CA ILE A 76 -9.22 10.59 0.50
C ILE A 76 -10.38 11.59 0.31
N ALA A 77 -10.50 12.20 -0.86
CA ALA A 77 -11.61 13.12 -1.14
C ALA A 77 -12.99 12.43 -1.02
N ALA A 78 -13.10 11.16 -1.45
CA ALA A 78 -14.31 10.37 -1.28
C ALA A 78 -14.60 10.03 0.18
N LEU A 79 -13.57 9.68 0.99
CA LEU A 79 -13.72 9.48 2.43
C LEU A 79 -14.19 10.76 3.15
N VAL A 80 -13.65 11.92 2.76
CA VAL A 80 -14.10 13.22 3.27
C VAL A 80 -15.56 13.48 2.97
N ARG A 81 -15.99 13.25 1.71
CA ARG A 81 -17.42 13.38 1.32
C ARG A 81 -18.31 12.40 2.07
N LYS A 82 -17.85 11.15 2.24
CA LYS A 82 -18.60 10.10 2.93
C LYS A 82 -18.82 10.42 4.41
N GLY A 83 -17.89 11.17 5.02
CA GLY A 83 -18.01 11.63 6.39
C GLY A 83 -17.92 10.52 7.44
N VAL A 84 -17.31 9.38 7.10
CA VAL A 84 -17.04 8.29 8.05
C VAL A 84 -16.18 8.78 9.21
N ARG A 85 -16.47 8.30 10.40
CA ARG A 85 -15.87 8.77 11.66
C ARG A 85 -15.08 7.67 12.35
N ASP A 86 -14.36 8.09 13.39
CA ASP A 86 -13.64 7.20 14.30
C ASP A 86 -12.59 6.31 13.62
N LEU A 87 -12.02 6.80 12.50
CA LEU A 87 -11.03 6.06 11.74
C LEU A 87 -9.72 5.92 12.50
N THR A 88 -9.07 4.76 12.36
CA THR A 88 -7.65 4.59 12.64
C THR A 88 -6.89 4.65 11.32
N CYS A 89 -6.04 5.65 11.13
CA CYS A 89 -5.26 5.81 9.92
C CYS A 89 -3.80 5.42 10.15
N ILE A 90 -3.28 4.54 9.31
CA ILE A 90 -1.87 4.13 9.28
C ILE A 90 -1.24 4.77 8.05
N SER A 91 -0.35 5.73 8.26
CA SER A 91 0.35 6.40 7.16
C SER A 91 1.62 7.04 7.66
N ASN A 92 2.62 7.22 6.79
CA ASN A 92 3.88 7.85 7.16
C ASN A 92 3.66 9.25 7.77
N ASN A 93 2.79 10.03 7.13
CA ASN A 93 2.41 11.40 7.49
C ASN A 93 0.90 11.59 7.33
N ALA A 94 0.38 12.74 7.77
CA ALA A 94 -1.00 13.13 7.48
C ALA A 94 -1.17 14.05 6.26
N GLY A 95 -0.10 14.29 5.49
CA GLY A 95 -0.10 15.35 4.48
C GLY A 95 -0.03 16.74 5.14
N VAL A 96 -0.67 17.73 4.51
CA VAL A 96 -0.75 19.12 5.00
C VAL A 96 -2.19 19.49 5.30
N ASP A 97 -2.44 20.64 5.93
CA ASP A 97 -3.78 21.00 6.42
C ASP A 97 -4.86 20.92 5.32
N ASP A 98 -4.54 21.33 4.09
CA ASP A 98 -5.47 21.40 2.95
C ASP A 98 -5.30 20.27 1.92
N PHE A 99 -4.47 19.26 2.19
CA PHE A 99 -4.24 18.16 1.24
C PHE A 99 -3.84 16.84 1.91
N GLY A 100 -4.39 15.73 1.41
CA GLY A 100 -4.21 14.41 1.99
C GLY A 100 -5.05 14.21 3.25
N ILE A 101 -4.53 13.44 4.23
CA ILE A 101 -5.27 13.08 5.45
C ILE A 101 -5.65 14.32 6.29
N GLY A 102 -4.95 15.45 6.15
CA GLY A 102 -5.29 16.72 6.78
C GLY A 102 -6.75 17.14 6.56
N LEU A 103 -7.31 16.87 5.37
CA LEU A 103 -8.72 17.13 5.08
C LEU A 103 -9.67 16.32 5.98
N MET A 104 -9.32 15.07 6.31
CA MET A 104 -10.08 14.23 7.23
C MET A 104 -9.90 14.66 8.70
N LEU A 105 -8.73 15.22 9.05
CA LEU A 105 -8.49 15.80 10.38
C LEU A 105 -9.36 17.03 10.61
N GLN A 106 -9.47 17.92 9.63
CA GLN A 106 -10.39 19.07 9.69
C GLN A 106 -11.84 18.65 9.93
N GLY A 107 -12.27 17.54 9.30
CA GLY A 107 -13.59 16.94 9.49
C GLY A 107 -13.78 16.15 10.79
N ARG A 108 -12.73 16.02 11.63
CA ARG A 108 -12.70 15.14 12.82
C ARG A 108 -13.14 13.71 12.51
N GLN A 109 -12.70 13.19 11.37
CA GLN A 109 -13.01 11.83 10.91
C GLN A 109 -12.04 10.78 11.47
N VAL A 110 -10.84 11.21 11.90
CA VAL A 110 -9.78 10.33 12.40
C VAL A 110 -9.74 10.40 13.92
N ARG A 111 -9.86 9.24 14.58
CA ARG A 111 -9.65 9.09 16.04
C ARG A 111 -8.20 8.82 16.37
N LYS A 112 -7.52 8.00 15.55
CA LYS A 112 -6.14 7.56 15.79
C LYS A 112 -5.28 7.66 14.55
N MET A 113 -4.08 8.23 14.68
CA MET A 113 -3.01 8.14 13.70
C MET A 113 -1.90 7.20 14.19
N ILE A 114 -1.48 6.30 13.31
CA ILE A 114 -0.26 5.51 13.46
C ILE A 114 0.71 6.00 12.39
N SER A 115 1.73 6.76 12.82
CA SER A 115 2.56 7.55 11.90
C SER A 115 4.02 7.59 12.30
N SER A 116 4.88 8.02 11.37
CA SER A 116 6.31 8.17 11.65
C SER A 116 6.74 9.60 11.87
N TYR A 117 5.97 10.55 11.33
CA TYR A 117 6.28 11.96 11.39
C TYR A 117 5.03 12.81 11.24
N VAL A 118 4.83 13.76 12.15
CA VAL A 118 3.69 14.69 12.17
C VAL A 118 3.77 15.67 10.99
N GLY A 119 4.90 16.38 10.86
CA GLY A 119 5.16 17.31 9.75
C GLY A 119 4.39 18.63 9.79
N GLU A 120 4.32 19.28 8.63
CA GLU A 120 3.73 20.62 8.38
C GLU A 120 2.18 20.58 8.36
N ASN A 121 1.58 20.10 9.45
CA ASN A 121 0.13 20.03 9.60
C ASN A 121 -0.24 20.57 10.99
N ALA A 122 -0.65 21.84 11.04
CA ALA A 122 -0.92 22.52 12.29
C ALA A 122 -2.15 21.94 12.99
N GLU A 123 -3.13 21.44 12.22
CA GLU A 123 -4.32 20.82 12.81
C GLU A 123 -4.00 19.46 13.45
N PHE A 124 -3.11 18.68 12.85
CA PHE A 124 -2.58 17.45 13.46
C PHE A 124 -1.90 17.79 14.78
N GLU A 125 -0.95 18.73 14.77
CA GLU A 125 -0.21 19.11 15.97
C GLU A 125 -1.17 19.59 17.08
N ARG A 126 -2.14 20.44 16.71
CA ARG A 126 -3.17 20.93 17.64
C ARG A 126 -4.03 19.80 18.21
N GLN A 127 -4.53 18.88 17.39
CA GLN A 127 -5.37 17.77 17.84
C GLN A 127 -4.59 16.77 18.70
N LEU A 128 -3.32 16.51 18.37
CA LEU A 128 -2.42 15.69 19.19
C LEU A 128 -2.21 16.34 20.57
N LEU A 129 -1.83 17.62 20.62
CA LEU A 129 -1.53 18.31 21.89
C LEU A 129 -2.77 18.53 22.76
N SER A 130 -3.97 18.63 22.15
CA SER A 130 -5.24 18.72 22.88
C SER A 130 -5.80 17.37 23.33
N GLY A 131 -5.27 16.26 22.82
CA GLY A 131 -5.80 14.91 23.06
C GLY A 131 -7.07 14.57 22.26
N GLU A 132 -7.46 15.40 21.29
CA GLU A 132 -8.54 15.10 20.33
C GLU A 132 -8.17 13.94 19.40
N LEU A 133 -6.88 13.78 19.09
CA LEU A 133 -6.34 12.75 18.21
C LEU A 133 -5.35 11.86 18.97
N GLU A 134 -5.62 10.55 19.02
CA GLU A 134 -4.65 9.58 19.51
C GLU A 134 -3.53 9.41 18.48
N VAL A 135 -2.26 9.48 18.91
CA VAL A 135 -1.13 9.31 18.00
C VAL A 135 -0.14 8.28 18.54
N GLU A 136 0.15 7.27 17.73
CA GLU A 136 1.25 6.34 17.94
C GLU A 136 2.38 6.68 16.96
N LEU A 137 3.46 7.27 17.47
CA LEU A 137 4.64 7.58 16.68
C LEU A 137 5.59 6.37 16.62
N ILE A 138 5.81 5.86 15.42
CA ILE A 138 6.67 4.70 15.14
C ILE A 138 7.76 5.12 14.16
N PRO A 139 9.06 4.85 14.43
CA PRO A 139 10.12 5.14 13.48
C PRO A 139 9.78 4.60 12.08
N GLN A 140 10.00 5.41 11.03
CA GLN A 140 9.53 5.11 9.67
C GLN A 140 9.90 3.71 9.16
N GLY A 141 11.14 3.28 9.37
CA GLY A 141 11.59 1.93 9.00
C GLY A 141 10.85 0.83 9.77
N THR A 142 10.57 1.05 11.05
CA THR A 142 9.76 0.15 11.88
C THR A 142 8.31 0.12 11.44
N LEU A 143 7.71 1.26 11.09
CA LEU A 143 6.34 1.32 10.57
C LEU A 143 6.22 0.52 9.27
N ALA A 144 7.12 0.74 8.32
CA ALA A 144 7.15 -0.01 7.06
C ALA A 144 7.34 -1.51 7.30
N THR A 145 8.24 -1.88 8.21
CA THR A 145 8.50 -3.29 8.56
C THR A 145 7.30 -3.94 9.24
N ARG A 146 6.58 -3.23 10.12
CA ARG A 146 5.33 -3.70 10.76
C ARG A 146 4.25 -3.95 9.71
N CYS A 147 4.05 -3.03 8.76
CA CYS A 147 3.07 -3.21 7.68
C CYS A 147 3.42 -4.42 6.80
N MET A 148 4.70 -4.57 6.47
CA MET A 148 5.21 -5.71 5.71
C MET A 148 4.99 -7.02 6.47
N ALA A 149 5.41 -7.10 7.74
CA ALA A 149 5.23 -8.24 8.62
C ALA A 149 3.74 -8.65 8.74
N ALA A 150 2.84 -7.69 8.92
CA ALA A 150 1.40 -7.94 8.96
C ALA A 150 0.88 -8.56 7.65
N GLY A 151 1.35 -8.08 6.49
CA GLY A 151 1.03 -8.66 5.18
C GLY A 151 1.53 -10.10 4.99
N TYR A 152 2.60 -10.48 5.69
CA TYR A 152 3.12 -11.85 5.75
C TYR A 152 2.49 -12.71 6.86
N GLY A 153 1.56 -12.18 7.65
CA GLY A 153 0.95 -12.89 8.78
C GLY A 153 1.88 -13.07 9.99
N MET A 154 2.89 -12.21 10.11
CA MET A 154 3.81 -12.20 11.25
C MET A 154 3.27 -11.27 12.35
N PRO A 155 3.04 -11.77 13.58
CA PRO A 155 2.51 -10.98 14.68
C PRO A 155 3.53 -9.99 15.26
#